data_AF-W1XZ43-F1
#
_entry.id   AF-W1XZ43-F1
#
_cell.length_a   1.000
_cell.length_b   1.000
_cell.length_c   1.000
_cell.angle_alpha   90.00
_cell.angle_beta   90.00
_cell.angle_gamma   90.00
#
_symmetry.space_group_name_H-M   'P 1'
#
loop_
_entity.id
_entity.type
_entity.pdbx_description
1 polymer ?
#
loop_
_entity_poly.entity_id
_entity_poly.type
_entity_poly.pdbx_seq_one_letter_code
_entity_poly.pdbx_strand_id
1 'polypeptide(L)' 'MGKKFALGKGLSALIPEDVVETEQQDEKGKMLIPLNEIRNDNNQPRKAFDNDKIAELTESIKTHGII' A
#
# COMPACT_ATOMS: atom_id res chain seq x y z
N MET A 1 3.86 -20.52 37.33
CA MET A 1 3.48 -20.28 35.92
C MET A 1 1.96 -20.16 35.85
N GLY A 2 1.44 -18.94 35.72
CA GLY A 2 -0.01 -18.70 35.68
C GLY A 2 -0.61 -19.16 34.36
N LYS A 3 -1.58 -20.08 34.41
CA LYS A 3 -2.36 -20.50 33.24
C LYS A 3 -3.31 -19.36 32.88
N LYS A 4 -3.02 -18.68 31.76
CA LYS A 4 -3.88 -17.62 31.20
C LYS A 4 -5.11 -18.25 30.58
N PHE A 5 -6.14 -18.52 31.38
CA PHE A 5 -7.50 -18.75 30.87
C PHE A 5 -8.25 -17.41 30.95
N ALA A 6 -7.98 -16.51 30.01
CA ALA A 6 -8.67 -15.22 29.96
C ALA A 6 -8.89 -14.81 28.51
N LEU A 7 -9.73 -15.59 27.84
CA LEU A 7 -10.68 -15.17 26.80
C LEU A 7 -11.34 -16.42 26.26
N GLY A 8 -12.64 -16.55 26.49
CA GLY A 8 -13.42 -17.64 25.90
C GLY A 8 -13.33 -17.62 24.38
N LYS A 9 -13.71 -18.74 23.76
CA LYS A 9 -13.73 -19.02 22.31
C LYS A 9 -14.34 -17.91 21.41
N GLY A 10 -14.95 -16.89 22.00
CA GLY A 10 -15.59 -15.77 21.31
C GLY A 10 -14.64 -14.65 20.86
N LEU A 11 -13.46 -14.44 21.47
CA LEU A 11 -12.58 -13.36 20.99
C LEU A 11 -11.87 -13.70 19.68
N SER A 12 -11.57 -14.98 19.47
CA SER A 12 -11.09 -15.50 18.17
C SER A 12 -12.15 -15.40 17.06
N ALA A 13 -13.44 -15.26 17.39
CA ALA A 13 -14.51 -15.04 16.41
C ALA A 13 -14.71 -13.55 16.04
N LEU A 14 -14.15 -12.64 16.85
CA LEU A 14 -14.20 -11.19 16.64
C LEU A 14 -12.93 -10.66 15.96
N ILE A 15 -11.82 -11.38 16.08
CA ILE A 15 -10.56 -11.07 15.42
C ILE A 15 -10.50 -11.96 14.19
N PRO A 16 -10.76 -11.46 12.97
CA PRO A 16 -10.52 -12.24 11.77
C PRO A 16 -9.04 -12.64 11.75
N GLU A 17 -8.74 -13.94 11.84
CA GLU A 17 -7.37 -14.45 11.69
C GLU A 17 -6.89 -14.31 10.23
N ASP A 18 -7.82 -14.06 9.30
CA ASP A 18 -7.60 -13.98 7.85
C ASP A 18 -7.27 -12.57 7.32
N VAL A 19 -6.90 -11.60 8.17
CA VAL A 19 -6.34 -10.32 7.66
C VAL A 19 -4.92 -10.45 7.08
N VAL A 20 -4.41 -11.67 6.96
CA VAL A 20 -3.27 -12.04 6.12
C VAL A 20 -3.71 -12.67 4.79
N GLU A 21 -4.86 -12.26 4.26
CA GLU A 21 -5.22 -12.50 2.85
C GLU A 21 -5.58 -11.17 2.19
N THR A 22 -4.59 -10.38 1.77
CA THR A 22 -4.86 -9.28 0.81
C THR A 22 -3.81 -9.15 -0.28
N GLU A 23 -2.85 -10.08 -0.38
CA GLU A 23 -1.84 -10.01 -1.46
C GLU A 23 -2.28 -10.70 -2.76
N GLN A 24 -3.44 -11.37 -2.83
CA GLN A 24 -3.74 -12.27 -3.95
C GLN A 24 -4.99 -11.95 -4.80
N GLN A 25 -5.71 -10.86 -4.54
CA GLN A 25 -6.94 -10.55 -5.30
C GLN A 25 -6.82 -9.44 -6.35
N ASP A 26 -5.67 -8.77 -6.46
CA ASP A 26 -5.53 -7.53 -7.25
C ASP A 26 -4.54 -7.60 -8.42
N GLU A 27 -4.01 -8.78 -8.76
CA GLU A 27 -3.00 -8.91 -9.83
C GLU A 27 -3.59 -8.95 -11.26
N LYS A 28 -4.91 -9.07 -11.42
CA LYS A 28 -5.54 -9.19 -12.76
C LYS A 28 -5.52 -7.91 -13.60
N GLY A 29 -5.00 -6.79 -13.08
CA GLY A 29 -4.92 -5.53 -13.81
C GLY A 29 -3.64 -4.71 -13.60
N LYS A 30 -2.73 -5.17 -12.74
CA LYS A 30 -1.48 -4.45 -12.44
C LYS A 30 -0.33 -5.10 -13.21
N MET A 31 0.13 -4.45 -14.27
CA MET A 31 1.32 -4.86 -15.00
C MET A 31 2.53 -4.11 -14.45
N LEU A 32 3.55 -4.84 -14.01
CA LEU A 32 4.85 -4.25 -13.70
C LEU A 32 5.57 -3.97 -15.02
N ILE A 33 5.91 -2.71 -15.26
CA ILE A 33 6.70 -2.29 -16.41
C ILE A 33 7.99 -1.59 -15.95
N PRO A 34 9.08 -1.71 -16.71
CA PRO A 34 10.30 -0.95 -16.44
C PRO A 34 10.07 0.57 -16.50
N LEU A 35 10.67 1.31 -15.55
CA LEU A 35 10.51 2.77 -15.48
C LEU A 35 11.00 3.51 -16.73
N ASN A 36 12.02 2.97 -17.41
CA ASN A 36 12.56 3.52 -18.65
C ASN A 36 11.60 3.44 -19.84
N GLU A 37 10.52 2.66 -19.73
CA GLU A 37 9.44 2.64 -20.73
C GLU A 37 8.36 3.69 -20.46
N ILE A 38 8.39 4.34 -19.30
CA ILE A 38 7.43 5.36 -18.89
C ILE A 38 7.93 6.75 -19.27
N ARG A 39 7.08 7.52 -19.94
CA ARG A 39 7.34 8.91 -20.33
C ARG A 39 6.11 9.77 -20.10
N ASN A 40 6.31 11.06 -19.88
CA ASN A 40 5.21 12.01 -19.82
C ASN A 40 4.52 12.14 -21.19
N ASP A 41 3.22 12.35 -21.17
CA ASP A 41 2.49 12.73 -22.38
C ASP A 41 2.77 14.21 -22.73
N ASN A 42 2.87 14.50 -24.02
CA ASN A 42 3.10 15.84 -24.55
C ASN A 42 1.91 16.75 -24.26
N ASN A 43 0.70 16.19 -24.29
CA ASN A 43 -0.56 16.91 -24.11
C ASN A 43 -1.03 16.97 -22.64
N GLN A 44 -0.12 16.81 -21.68
CA GLN A 44 -0.46 16.91 -20.25
C GLN A 44 -0.95 18.33 -19.89
N PRO A 45 -2.18 18.51 -19.35
CA PRO A 45 -2.74 19.82 -19.01
C PRO A 45 -2.06 20.45 -17.78
N ARG A 46 -1.65 19.62 -16.80
CA ARG A 46 -0.85 20.09 -15.66
C ARG A 46 0.61 20.19 -16.09
N LYS A 47 1.19 21.39 -15.97
CA LYS A 47 2.59 21.66 -16.32
C LYS A 47 3.48 22.03 -15.14
N ALA A 48 2.89 22.45 -14.01
CA ALA A 48 3.61 22.83 -12.82
C ALA A 48 3.20 21.94 -11.64
N PHE A 49 4.18 21.67 -10.78
CA PHE A 49 3.99 21.03 -9.49
C PHE A 49 4.42 21.98 -8.38
N ASP A 50 3.81 21.80 -7.23
CA ASP A 50 4.24 22.46 -6.00
C ASP A 50 5.46 21.69 -5.45
N ASN A 51 6.58 22.39 -5.28
CA ASN A 51 7.84 21.78 -4.88
C ASN A 51 7.76 21.17 -3.48
N ASP A 52 7.02 21.80 -2.56
CA ASP A 52 6.91 21.33 -1.18
C ASP A 52 6.14 20.01 -1.14
N LYS A 53 5.09 19.89 -1.95
CA LYS A 53 4.29 18.65 -2.06
C LYS A 53 5.07 17.52 -2.74
N ILE A 54 5.94 17.83 -3.71
CA ILE A 54 6.81 16.83 -4.35
C ILE A 54 7.85 16.32 -3.35
N ALA A 55 8.38 17.19 -2.49
CA ALA A 55 9.32 16.80 -1.44
C ALA A 55 8.65 15.84 -0.43
N GLU A 56 7.44 16.19 0.04
CA GLU A 56 6.65 15.34 0.94
C GLU A 56 6.36 13.97 0.31
N LEU A 57 5.91 13.94 -0.95
CA LEU A 57 5.66 12.69 -1.66
C LEU A 57 6.92 11.83 -1.78
N THR A 58 8.07 12.45 -2.05
CA THR A 58 9.35 11.75 -2.16
C THR A 58 9.74 11.09 -0.83
N GLU A 59 9.52 11.76 0.30
CA GLU A 59 9.78 11.21 1.63
C GLU A 59 8.84 10.03 1.95
N SER A 60 7.57 10.15 1.56
CA SER A 60 6.59 9.07 1.70
C SER A 60 6.96 7.83 0.87
N ILE A 61 7.34 8.02 -0.41
CA ILE A 61 7.76 6.91 -1.29
C ILE A 61 9.05 6.25 -0.77
N LYS A 62 10.00 7.01 -0.20
CA LYS A 62 11.21 6.45 0.39
C LYS A 62 10.93 5.56 1.60
N THR A 63 9.91 5.88 2.38
CA THR A 63 9.58 5.18 3.63
C THR A 63 8.66 3.99 3.41
N HIS A 64 7.67 4.12 2.52
CA HIS A 64 6.63 3.11 2.31
C HIS A 64 6.70 2.40 0.95
N GLY A 65 7.53 2.89 0.02
CA GLY A 65 7.51 2.46 -1.36
C GLY A 65 6.39 3.12 -2.18
N ILE A 66 6.16 2.62 -3.39
CA ILE A 66 5.01 3.03 -4.21
C ILE A 66 3.79 2.21 -3.74
N ILE A 67 2.79 2.92 -3.21
CA ILE A 67 1.50 2.37 -2.75
C ILE A 67 0.40 2.51 -3.82
#